data_AF-A0A2E9C243-F1
#
_entry.id   AF-A0A2E9C243-F1
#
_cell.length_a   1.000
_cell.length_b   1.000
_cell.length_c   1.000
_cell.angle_alpha   90.00
_cell.angle_beta   90.00
_cell.angle_gamma   90.00
#
_symmetry.space_group_name_H-M   'P 1'
#
loop_
_entity.id
_entity.type
_entity.pdbx_description
1 polymer ?
#
loop_
_entity_poly.entity_id
_entity_poly.type
_entity_poly.pdbx_seq_one_letter_code
_entity_poly.pdbx_strand_id
1 'polypeptide(L)'
;MWTYCNPVDVHAGCGSLDALPRLLGARRAILIAFPEAVGLGLVDRIRGLLGERLAAVETEALPNPDVAWLAPMYERLWREHVEVDCVIALGGGSVIDCAKVMLTRPAAGRFDELLALLEGADSAPASVR
;
A
#
# COMPACT_ATOMS: atom_id res chain seq x y z
N MET A 1 -29.29 15.12 12.75
CA MET A 1 -28.24 16.05 12.30
C MET A 1 -27.18 15.22 11.58
N TRP A 2 -26.77 15.58 10.36
CA TRP A 2 -25.73 14.86 9.60
C TRP A 2 -24.43 15.65 9.62
N THR A 3 -23.30 14.93 9.70
CA THR A 3 -21.94 15.48 9.65
C THR A 3 -21.12 14.69 8.64
N TYR A 4 -20.34 15.38 7.81
CA TYR A 4 -19.47 14.78 6.79
C TYR A 4 -18.03 15.27 6.99
N CYS A 5 -17.08 14.34 6.91
CA CYS A 5 -15.64 14.61 6.93
C CYS A 5 -14.95 13.63 5.98
N ASN A 6 -14.08 14.15 5.10
CA ASN A 6 -13.15 13.34 4.32
C ASN A 6 -11.73 13.58 4.85
N PRO A 7 -11.08 12.59 5.47
CA PRO A 7 -9.73 12.75 6.02
C PRO A 7 -8.63 12.67 4.97
N VAL A 8 -8.96 12.33 3.72
CA VAL A 8 -7.97 12.18 2.63
C VAL A 8 -7.57 13.54 2.07
N ASP A 9 -6.27 13.85 2.12
CA ASP A 9 -5.69 15.01 1.43
C ASP A 9 -5.61 14.75 -0.08
N VAL A 10 -6.29 15.59 -0.89
CA VAL A 10 -6.49 15.37 -2.33
C VAL A 10 -5.65 16.35 -3.14
N HIS A 11 -4.68 15.83 -3.90
CA HIS A 11 -3.86 16.58 -4.85
C HIS A 11 -4.30 16.23 -6.28
N ALA A 12 -4.97 17.17 -6.96
CA ALA A 12 -5.55 16.95 -8.29
C ALA A 12 -5.03 17.95 -9.33
N GLY A 13 -5.03 17.54 -10.60
CA GLY A 13 -4.58 18.33 -11.75
C GLY A 13 -3.45 17.67 -12.52
N CYS A 14 -3.21 18.15 -13.74
CA CYS A 14 -2.09 17.69 -14.57
C CYS A 14 -0.76 17.91 -13.83
N GLY A 15 0.06 16.86 -13.74
CA GLY A 15 1.35 16.92 -13.06
C GLY A 15 1.28 16.74 -11.53
N SER A 16 0.12 16.47 -10.94
CA SER A 16 0.02 16.26 -9.49
C SER A 16 0.91 15.11 -8.98
N LEU A 17 1.17 14.11 -9.82
CA LEU A 17 2.07 13.00 -9.51
C LEU A 17 3.51 13.46 -9.18
N ASP A 18 3.94 14.60 -9.75
CA ASP A 18 5.29 15.12 -9.54
C ASP A 18 5.48 15.67 -8.10
N ALA A 19 4.41 15.82 -7.33
CA ALA A 19 4.46 16.12 -5.90
C ALA A 19 4.79 14.90 -5.02
N LEU A 20 4.72 13.68 -5.56
CA LEU A 20 4.91 12.42 -4.82
C LEU A 20 6.23 12.38 -4.03
N PRO A 21 7.40 12.82 -4.55
CA PRO A 21 8.64 12.91 -3.78
C PRO A 21 8.51 13.72 -2.49
N ARG A 22 7.79 14.86 -2.55
CA ARG A 22 7.57 15.75 -1.40
C ARG A 22 6.59 15.12 -0.40
N LEU A 23 5.52 14.50 -0.89
CA LEU A 23 4.51 13.84 -0.05
C LEU A 23 5.09 12.64 0.70
N LEU A 24 5.94 11.85 0.03
CA LEU A 24 6.63 10.73 0.67
C LEU A 24 7.62 11.23 1.74
N GLY A 25 8.35 12.32 1.47
CA GLY A 25 9.37 12.84 2.37
C GLY A 25 10.58 11.90 2.46
N ALA A 26 11.13 11.70 3.66
CA ALA A 26 12.28 10.82 3.87
C ALA A 26 11.93 9.31 3.93
N ARG A 27 10.64 8.98 3.87
CA ARG A 27 10.10 7.62 4.00
C ARG A 27 10.44 6.76 2.80
N ARG A 28 10.38 5.44 3.01
CA ARG A 28 10.47 4.45 1.94
C ARG A 28 9.08 3.90 1.66
N ALA A 29 8.85 3.47 0.42
CA ALA A 29 7.55 2.99 0.00
C ALA A 29 7.61 1.66 -0.75
N ILE A 30 6.57 0.85 -0.58
CA ILE A 30 6.21 -0.22 -1.50
C ILE A 30 5.15 0.31 -2.46
N LEU A 31 5.35 0.12 -3.77
CA LEU A 31 4.34 0.39 -4.78
C LEU A 31 3.51 -0.87 -5.04
N ILE A 32 2.20 -0.74 -4.99
CA ILE A 32 1.24 -1.76 -5.46
C ILE A 32 0.52 -1.18 -6.67
N ALA A 33 0.56 -1.90 -7.78
CA ALA A 33 0.03 -1.47 -9.06
C ALA A 33 -0.66 -2.61 -9.80
N PHE A 34 -1.44 -2.26 -10.81
CA PHE A 34 -2.03 -3.22 -11.76
C PHE A 34 -0.99 -3.69 -12.79
N PRO A 35 -1.17 -4.89 -13.40
CA PRO A 35 -0.16 -5.49 -14.29
C PRO A 35 0.25 -4.60 -15.47
N GLU A 36 -0.71 -3.91 -16.08
CA GLU A 36 -0.50 -3.07 -17.25
C GLU A 36 0.30 -1.80 -16.92
N ALA A 37 0.47 -1.43 -15.65
CA ALA A 37 1.22 -0.24 -15.25
C ALA A 37 2.69 -0.27 -15.70
N VAL A 38 3.26 -1.47 -15.86
CA VAL A 38 4.61 -1.67 -16.41
C VAL A 38 4.63 -1.30 -17.89
N GLY A 39 3.73 -1.89 -18.69
CA GLY A 39 3.66 -1.65 -20.14
C GLY A 39 3.30 -0.21 -20.50
N LEU A 40 2.60 0.50 -19.61
CA LEU A 40 2.28 1.92 -19.74
C LEU A 40 3.41 2.86 -19.30
N GLY A 41 4.53 2.32 -18.80
CA GLY A 41 5.67 3.11 -18.29
C GLY A 41 5.39 3.85 -16.98
N LEU A 42 4.29 3.54 -16.29
CA LEU A 42 3.93 4.22 -15.04
C LEU A 42 4.84 3.79 -13.89
N VAL A 43 5.22 2.52 -13.83
CA VAL A 43 6.17 2.02 -12.84
C VAL A 43 7.51 2.73 -12.97
N ASP A 44 8.00 2.91 -14.20
CA ASP A 44 9.27 3.59 -14.46
C ASP A 44 9.20 5.08 -14.14
N ARG A 45 8.04 5.73 -14.37
CA ARG A 45 7.81 7.11 -13.90
C ARG A 45 7.91 7.21 -12.38
N ILE A 46 7.31 6.29 -11.63
CA ILE A 46 7.39 6.27 -10.16
C ILE A 46 8.83 6.00 -9.70
N ARG A 47 9.53 5.05 -10.32
CA ARG A 47 10.95 4.78 -10.06
C ARG A 47 11.80 6.04 -10.28
N GLY A 48 11.59 6.75 -11.38
CA GLY A 48 12.30 8.00 -11.68
C GLY A 48 12.06 9.10 -10.63
N LEU A 49 10.83 9.20 -10.11
CA LEU A 49 10.48 10.18 -9.07
C LEU A 49 11.07 9.84 -7.70
N LEU A 50 11.10 8.56 -7.34
CA LEU A 50 11.38 8.13 -5.97
C LEU A 50 12.80 7.60 -5.76
N GLY A 51 13.43 7.06 -6.80
CA GLY A 51 14.73 6.40 -6.72
C GLY A 51 14.75 5.31 -5.66
N GLU A 52 15.82 5.26 -4.87
CA GLU A 52 16.03 4.28 -3.78
C GLU A 52 14.94 4.31 -2.68
N ARG A 53 14.12 5.37 -2.61
CA ARG A 53 12.98 5.40 -1.67
C ARG A 53 11.87 4.45 -2.08
N LEU A 54 11.81 4.02 -3.35
CA LEU A 54 10.92 2.95 -3.78
C LEU A 54 11.56 1.59 -3.46
N ALA A 55 11.21 1.05 -2.30
CA ALA A 55 11.84 -0.15 -1.75
C ALA A 55 11.41 -1.44 -2.47
N ALA A 56 10.17 -1.48 -2.96
CA ALA A 56 9.62 -2.62 -3.68
C ALA A 56 8.54 -2.19 -4.67
N VAL A 57 8.30 -3.03 -5.66
CA VAL A 57 7.21 -2.87 -6.63
C VAL A 57 6.49 -4.20 -6.75
N GLU A 58 5.18 -4.17 -6.54
CA GLU A 58 4.26 -5.27 -6.74
C GLU A 58 3.24 -4.87 -7.83
N THR A 59 3.20 -5.61 -8.92
CA THR A 59 2.35 -5.29 -10.09
C THR A 59 1.29 -6.34 -10.35
N GLU A 60 1.23 -7.39 -9.52
CA GLU A 60 0.29 -8.48 -9.75
C GLU A 60 -1.09 -8.22 -9.14
N ALA A 61 -1.40 -7.00 -8.67
CA ALA A 61 -2.71 -6.71 -8.07
C ALA A 61 -3.85 -6.92 -9.08
N LEU A 62 -4.60 -8.01 -8.90
CA LEU A 62 -5.72 -8.40 -9.74
C LEU A 62 -7.04 -7.76 -9.27
N PRO A 63 -8.04 -7.62 -10.16
CA PRO A 63 -9.40 -7.28 -9.75
C PRO A 63 -9.98 -8.31 -8.77
N ASN A 64 -10.68 -7.86 -7.73
CA ASN A 64 -11.30 -8.71 -6.70
C ASN A 64 -10.32 -9.73 -6.08
N PRO A 65 -9.20 -9.26 -5.49
CA PRO A 65 -8.22 -10.14 -4.85
C PRO A 65 -8.88 -10.89 -3.69
N ASP A 66 -8.65 -12.20 -3.61
CA ASP A 66 -9.10 -13.00 -2.46
C ASP A 66 -7.98 -13.12 -1.41
N VAL A 67 -8.35 -13.65 -0.24
CA VAL A 67 -7.43 -13.87 0.88
C VAL A 67 -6.27 -14.79 0.51
N ALA A 68 -6.53 -15.84 -0.27
CA ALA A 68 -5.53 -16.82 -0.66
C ALA A 68 -4.43 -16.19 -1.52
N TRP A 69 -4.80 -15.21 -2.34
CA TRP A 69 -3.87 -14.45 -3.16
C TRP A 69 -3.12 -13.37 -2.36
N LEU A 70 -3.82 -12.64 -1.48
CA LEU A 70 -3.22 -11.54 -0.69
C LEU A 70 -2.22 -12.03 0.36
N ALA A 71 -2.51 -13.14 1.04
CA ALA A 71 -1.70 -13.64 2.16
C ALA A 71 -0.21 -13.82 1.83
N PRO A 72 0.19 -14.58 0.78
CA PRO A 72 1.61 -14.79 0.48
C PRO A 72 2.32 -13.49 0.06
N MET A 73 1.64 -12.61 -0.68
CA MET A 73 2.17 -11.30 -1.06
C MET A 73 2.41 -10.42 0.17
N TYR A 74 1.43 -10.33 1.06
CA TYR A 74 1.49 -9.57 2.30
C TYR A 74 2.67 -10.01 3.17
N GLU A 75 2.77 -11.32 3.46
CA GLU A 75 3.81 -11.85 4.34
C GLU A 75 5.21 -11.71 3.73
N ARG A 76 5.33 -11.92 2.41
CA ARG A 76 6.59 -11.72 1.70
C ARG A 76 7.06 -10.26 1.80
N LEU A 77 6.20 -9.31 1.44
CA LEU A 77 6.56 -7.90 1.41
C LEU A 77 6.94 -7.39 2.80
N TRP A 78 6.20 -7.74 3.85
CA TRP A 78 6.50 -7.25 5.20
C TRP A 78 7.70 -7.93 5.85
N ARG A 79 8.01 -9.16 5.46
CA ARG A 79 9.25 -9.84 5.84
C ARG A 79 10.48 -9.24 5.15
N GLU A 80 10.39 -8.93 3.86
CA GLU A 80 11.50 -8.39 3.07
C GLU A 80 11.73 -6.89 3.29
N HIS A 81 10.68 -6.15 3.68
CA HIS A 81 10.69 -4.69 3.77
C HIS A 81 10.14 -4.19 5.11
N VAL A 82 10.59 -4.79 6.23
CA VAL A 82 10.14 -4.44 7.60
C VAL A 82 10.32 -2.96 7.95
N GLU A 83 11.34 -2.31 7.39
CA GLU A 83 11.67 -0.89 7.60
C GLU A 83 10.83 0.07 6.74
N VAL A 84 9.96 -0.43 5.87
CA VAL A 84 9.05 0.40 5.07
C VAL A 84 7.84 0.80 5.91
N ASP A 85 7.44 2.06 5.77
CA ASP A 85 6.37 2.71 6.52
C ASP A 85 5.31 3.37 5.62
N CYS A 86 5.42 3.19 4.30
CA CYS A 86 4.47 3.74 3.33
C CYS A 86 4.12 2.72 2.24
N VAL A 87 2.84 2.71 1.85
CA VAL A 87 2.33 1.98 0.68
C VAL A 87 1.79 2.99 -0.31
N ILE A 88 2.18 2.85 -1.58
CA ILE A 88 1.67 3.66 -2.69
C ILE A 88 0.78 2.76 -3.55
N ALA A 89 -0.48 3.13 -3.70
CA ALA A 89 -1.41 2.46 -4.61
C ALA A 89 -1.42 3.20 -5.96
N LEU A 90 -1.14 2.51 -7.05
CA LEU A 90 -1.25 3.02 -8.42
C LEU A 90 -2.27 2.20 -9.19
N GLY A 91 -3.52 2.66 -9.23
CA GLY A 91 -4.60 1.97 -9.94
C GLY A 91 -5.98 2.42 -9.47
N GLY A 92 -7.00 1.62 -9.80
CA GLY A 92 -8.38 1.83 -9.36
C GLY A 92 -8.68 1.23 -7.98
N GLY A 93 -9.98 1.01 -7.71
CA GLY A 93 -10.48 0.52 -6.41
C GLY A 93 -9.80 -0.76 -5.92
N SER A 94 -9.62 -1.77 -6.78
CA SER A 94 -9.00 -3.03 -6.41
C SER A 94 -7.56 -2.86 -5.89
N VAL A 95 -6.75 -2.02 -6.55
CA VAL A 95 -5.37 -1.73 -6.12
C VAL A 95 -5.36 -0.93 -4.81
N ILE A 96 -6.30 0.01 -4.66
CA ILE A 96 -6.46 0.79 -3.44
C ILE A 96 -6.85 -0.10 -2.26
N ASP A 97 -7.76 -1.06 -2.47
CA ASP A 97 -8.21 -1.96 -1.43
C ASP A 97 -7.12 -2.97 -1.06
N CYS A 98 -6.35 -3.51 -2.03
CA CYS A 98 -5.11 -4.24 -1.75
C CYS A 98 -4.18 -3.41 -0.84
N ALA A 99 -3.92 -2.15 -1.20
CA ALA A 99 -3.02 -1.30 -0.44
C ALA A 99 -3.52 -1.02 0.97
N LYS A 100 -4.82 -0.89 1.19
CA LYS A 100 -5.40 -0.72 2.53
C LYS A 100 -5.19 -1.95 3.41
N VAL A 101 -5.38 -3.16 2.87
CA VAL A 101 -5.09 -4.41 3.60
C VAL A 101 -3.63 -4.42 4.07
N MET A 102 -2.71 -3.94 3.24
CA MET A 102 -1.28 -3.88 3.56
C MET A 102 -0.94 -2.90 4.69
N LEU A 103 -1.76 -1.88 4.97
CA LEU A 103 -1.45 -0.87 5.99
C LEU A 103 -1.49 -1.42 7.42
N THR A 104 -2.34 -2.43 7.67
CA THR A 104 -2.48 -3.01 9.00
C THR A 104 -1.43 -4.08 9.19
N ARG A 105 -0.49 -3.86 10.11
CA ARG A 105 0.56 -4.82 10.46
C ARG A 105 0.32 -5.39 11.86
N PRO A 106 -0.20 -6.63 11.98
CA PRO A 106 -0.33 -7.31 13.26
C PRO A 106 1.03 -7.58 13.90
N ALA A 107 1.05 -7.87 15.20
CA ALA A 107 2.28 -7.99 15.97
C ALA A 107 3.16 -9.16 15.48
N ALA A 108 2.57 -10.29 15.08
CA ALA A 108 3.31 -11.41 14.53
C ALA A 108 3.62 -11.26 13.03
N GLY A 109 3.10 -10.22 12.37
CA GLY A 109 3.31 -9.97 10.94
C GLY A 109 2.69 -11.01 10.01
N ARG A 110 1.76 -11.84 10.51
CA ARG A 110 1.11 -12.89 9.73
C ARG A 110 -0.26 -12.46 9.21
N PHE A 111 -0.67 -13.02 8.08
CA PHE A 111 -1.95 -12.65 7.46
C PHE A 111 -3.17 -13.24 8.19
N ASP A 112 -3.04 -14.41 8.81
CA ASP A 112 -4.10 -15.03 9.61
C ASP A 112 -4.51 -14.15 10.80
N GLU A 113 -3.53 -13.53 11.46
CA GLU A 113 -3.78 -12.57 12.53
C GLU A 113 -4.51 -11.33 12.01
N LEU A 114 -4.10 -10.81 10.85
CA LEU A 114 -4.80 -9.68 10.21
C LEU A 114 -6.26 -10.03 9.93
N LEU A 115 -6.52 -11.21 9.37
CA LEU A 115 -7.88 -11.65 9.08
C LEU A 115 -8.71 -11.77 10.35
N ALA A 116 -8.17 -12.36 11.42
CA ALA A 116 -8.85 -12.45 12.71
C ALA A 116 -9.21 -11.06 13.28
N LEU A 117 -8.31 -10.07 13.16
CA LEU A 117 -8.59 -8.69 13.57
C LEU A 117 -9.71 -8.05 12.74
N LEU A 118 -9.73 -8.29 11.42
CA LEU A 118 -10.79 -7.81 10.54
C LEU A 118 -12.14 -8.47 10.85
N GLU A 119 -12.12 -9.72 11.32
CA GLU A 119 -13.29 -10.48 11.77
C GLU A 119 -13.75 -10.09 13.19
N GLY A 120 -13.03 -9.19 13.88
CA GLY A 120 -13.41 -8.63 15.18
C GLY A 120 -12.71 -9.26 16.39
N ALA A 121 -11.60 -9.98 16.20
CA ALA A 121 -10.75 -10.39 17.31
C ALA A 121 -10.12 -9.16 18.00
N ASP A 122 -9.90 -9.25 19.30
CA ASP A 122 -9.22 -8.19 20.06
C ASP A 122 -7.77 -8.02 19.57
N SER A 123 -7.39 -6.79 19.22
CA SER A 123 -6.00 -6.48 18.93
C SER A 123 -5.17 -6.49 20.21
N ALA A 124 -4.13 -7.32 20.27
CA ALA A 124 -3.02 -7.05 21.19
C ALA A 124 -2.44 -5.65 20.84
N PRO A 125 -2.01 -4.84 21.82
CA PRO A 125 -1.49 -3.51 21.55
C PRO A 125 -0.32 -3.62 20.57
N ALA A 126 -0.45 -3.00 19.40
CA ALA A 126 0.64 -2.89 18.44
C ALA A 126 1.81 -2.20 19.15
N SER A 127 2.97 -2.85 19.20
CA SER A 127 4.19 -2.20 19.68
C SER A 127 4.47 -1.02 18.74
N VAL A 128 4.21 0.19 19.22
CA VAL A 128 4.61 1.42 18.55
C VAL A 128 6.13 1.35 18.37
N ARG A 129 6.59 1.26 17.12
CA ARG A 129 7.98 1.50 16.76
C ARG A 129 8.13 2.95 16.36
#